data_AF-A0A2N1RXQ9-F1
#
_entry.id   AF-A0A2N1RXQ9-F1
#
_cell.length_a   1.000
_cell.length_b   1.000
_cell.length_c   1.000
_cell.angle_alpha   90.00
_cell.angle_beta   90.00
_cell.angle_gamma   90.00
#
_symmetry.space_group_name_H-M   'P 1'
#
loop_
_entity.id
_entity.type
_entity.pdbx_description
1 polymer ?
#
loop_
_entity_poly.entity_id
_entity_poly.type
_entity_poly.pdbx_seq_one_letter_code
_entity_poly.pdbx_strand_id
1 'polypeptide(L)'
;MNNPFPEQANEFHVIHTYTRKQAINDGVLVDVSETAKEAGINFPVAVTSAVWGLYIVPPVELESFGQSVSGRLWDLLWMFRLQALKTNSSLLFYSCIFLNKYEKREEVKFKALCGPGDNCEPVITIMLPDED
;
A
#
# COMPACT_ATOMS: atom_id res chain seq x y z
N MET A 1 -24.13 43.23 24.87
CA MET A 1 -22.71 42.83 25.01
C MET A 1 -22.27 42.31 23.67
N ASN A 2 -21.59 43.15 22.88
CA ASN A 2 -21.16 42.81 21.53
C ASN A 2 -19.78 42.16 21.62
N ASN A 3 -19.67 40.95 21.09
CA ASN A 3 -18.41 40.20 21.05
C ASN A 3 -17.43 40.92 20.09
N PRO A 4 -16.25 41.38 20.54
CA PRO A 4 -15.39 42.26 19.76
C PRO A 4 -14.36 41.53 18.88
N PHE A 5 -14.47 40.21 18.70
CA PHE A 5 -13.49 39.42 17.96
C PHE A 5 -14.10 38.85 16.68
N PRO A 6 -13.59 39.22 15.48
CA PRO A 6 -14.05 38.63 14.23
C PRO A 6 -13.59 37.17 14.16
N GLU A 7 -14.51 36.29 13.84
CA GLU A 7 -14.29 34.87 13.56
C GLU A 7 -13.47 34.74 12.27
N GLN A 8 -12.14 34.70 12.41
CA GLN A 8 -11.23 34.46 11.29
C GLN A 8 -11.24 32.97 10.98
N ALA A 9 -12.09 32.57 10.04
CA ALA A 9 -11.99 31.27 9.39
C ALA A 9 -10.64 31.21 8.65
N ASN A 10 -9.79 30.29 9.10
CA ASN A 10 -8.48 30.07 8.51
C ASN A 10 -8.70 29.37 7.15
N GLU A 11 -8.74 30.14 6.05
CA GLU A 11 -8.78 29.61 4.69
C GLU A 11 -7.45 28.90 4.39
N PHE A 12 -7.40 27.58 4.63
CA PHE A 12 -6.30 26.75 4.15
C PHE A 12 -6.40 26.63 2.63
N HIS A 13 -5.60 27.42 1.93
CA HIS A 13 -5.51 27.38 0.48
C HIS A 13 -4.79 26.09 0.05
N VAL A 14 -5.55 25.04 -0.29
CA VAL A 14 -5.01 23.78 -0.82
C VAL A 14 -4.38 24.08 -2.19
N ILE A 15 -3.05 24.05 -2.24
CA ILE A 15 -2.29 24.46 -3.44
C ILE A 15 -2.32 23.42 -4.56
N HIS A 16 -2.53 22.14 -4.25
CA HIS A 16 -2.77 21.06 -5.21
C HIS A 16 -3.15 19.77 -4.46
N THR A 17 -4.22 19.08 -4.87
CA THR A 17 -4.52 17.72 -4.38
C THR A 17 -3.95 16.71 -5.38
N TYR A 18 -2.90 15.99 -4.98
CA TYR A 18 -2.38 14.88 -5.78
C TYR A 18 -3.28 13.66 -5.58
N THR A 19 -3.93 13.20 -6.65
CA THR A 19 -4.95 12.15 -6.57
C THR A 19 -4.33 10.76 -6.64
N ARG A 20 -5.01 9.75 -6.09
CA ARG A 20 -4.60 8.35 -6.21
C ARG A 20 -4.50 7.94 -7.67
N LYS A 21 -5.47 8.35 -8.50
CA LYS A 21 -5.45 8.09 -9.94
C LYS A 21 -4.22 8.69 -10.61
N GLN A 22 -3.80 9.90 -10.22
CA GLN A 22 -2.55 10.49 -10.71
C GLN A 22 -1.35 9.66 -10.28
N ALA A 23 -1.26 9.29 -9.00
CA ALA A 23 -0.16 8.47 -8.49
C ALA A 23 -0.03 7.11 -9.21
N ILE A 24 -1.15 6.49 -9.62
CA ILE A 24 -1.14 5.26 -10.42
C ILE A 24 -0.66 5.54 -11.85
N ASN A 25 -1.19 6.59 -12.50
CA ASN A 25 -0.80 6.94 -13.86
C ASN A 25 0.69 7.32 -13.97
N ASP A 26 1.23 7.97 -12.94
CA ASP A 26 2.62 8.40 -12.87
C ASP A 26 3.56 7.25 -12.42
N GLY A 27 3.00 6.08 -12.09
CA GLY A 27 3.76 4.89 -11.67
C GLY A 27 4.31 4.97 -10.24
N VAL A 28 3.90 5.96 -9.44
CA VAL A 28 4.23 6.05 -8.01
C VAL A 28 3.55 4.93 -7.24
N LEU A 29 2.30 4.61 -7.62
CA LEU A 29 1.52 3.49 -7.12
C LEU A 29 1.29 2.48 -8.23
N VAL A 30 1.26 1.20 -7.86
CA VAL A 30 0.89 0.09 -8.75
C VAL A 30 -0.42 -0.50 -8.24
N ASP A 31 -1.47 -0.45 -9.07
CA ASP A 31 -2.76 -1.06 -8.76
C ASP A 31 -2.64 -2.59 -8.75
N VAL A 32 -3.05 -3.21 -7.65
CA VAL A 32 -3.07 -4.66 -7.46
C VAL A 32 -4.45 -5.17 -7.03
N SER A 33 -5.49 -4.36 -7.27
CA SER A 33 -6.86 -4.61 -6.79
C SER A 33 -7.45 -5.91 -7.32
N GLU A 34 -7.10 -6.32 -8.54
CA GLU A 34 -7.59 -7.58 -9.12
C GLU A 34 -7.11 -8.79 -8.31
N THR A 35 -5.80 -8.94 -8.09
CA THR A 35 -5.25 -10.02 -7.26
C THR A 35 -5.66 -9.88 -5.80
N ALA A 36 -5.78 -8.65 -5.28
CA ALA A 36 -6.28 -8.42 -3.92
C ALA A 36 -7.71 -8.95 -3.73
N LYS A 37 -8.57 -8.76 -4.73
CA LYS A 37 -9.93 -9.29 -4.73
C LYS A 37 -9.94 -10.82 -4.73
N GLU A 38 -9.08 -11.46 -5.50
CA GLU A 38 -8.90 -12.93 -5.48
C GLU A 38 -8.42 -13.43 -4.11
N ALA A 39 -7.54 -12.69 -3.45
CA ALA A 39 -7.10 -12.97 -2.08
C ALA A 39 -8.18 -12.69 -1.02
N GLY A 40 -9.34 -12.13 -1.40
CA GLY A 40 -10.47 -11.84 -0.51
C GLY A 40 -10.39 -10.47 0.18
N ILE A 41 -9.68 -9.50 -0.41
CA ILE A 41 -9.63 -8.11 0.03
C ILE A 41 -10.56 -7.30 -0.89
N ASN A 42 -11.62 -6.72 -0.33
CA ASN A 42 -12.66 -6.06 -1.12
C ASN A 42 -12.39 -4.59 -1.43
N PHE A 43 -11.47 -3.94 -0.71
CA PHE A 43 -11.10 -2.56 -0.97
C PHE A 43 -10.07 -2.49 -2.11
N PRO A 44 -10.09 -1.45 -2.95
CA PRO A 44 -9.02 -1.24 -3.92
C PRO A 44 -7.66 -1.17 -3.22
N VAL A 45 -6.68 -1.89 -3.76
CA VAL A 45 -5.34 -2.00 -3.18
C VAL A 45 -4.31 -1.53 -4.19
N ALA A 46 -3.38 -0.70 -3.73
CA ALA A 46 -2.18 -0.39 -4.49
C ALA A 46 -0.95 -0.61 -3.61
N VAL A 47 0.18 -0.88 -4.25
CA VAL A 47 1.49 -0.90 -3.59
C VAL A 47 2.34 0.26 -4.10
N THR A 48 3.30 0.75 -3.31
CA THR A 48 4.27 1.73 -3.82
C THR A 48 5.16 1.09 -4.88
N SER A 49 5.69 1.91 -5.79
CA SER A 49 6.70 1.47 -6.77
C SER A 49 7.93 0.84 -6.10
N ALA A 50 8.32 1.30 -4.91
CA ALA A 50 9.38 0.71 -4.12
C ALA A 50 9.05 -0.74 -3.70
N VAL A 51 7.87 -0.98 -3.12
CA VAL A 51 7.41 -2.33 -2.78
C VAL A 51 7.36 -3.22 -4.04
N TRP A 52 6.82 -2.69 -5.13
CA TRP A 52 6.72 -3.42 -6.40
C TRP A 52 8.10 -3.85 -6.93
N GLY A 53 9.01 -2.89 -7.08
CA GLY A 53 10.32 -3.12 -7.70
C GLY A 53 11.30 -3.89 -6.82
N LEU A 54 11.28 -3.69 -5.51
CA LEU A 54 12.23 -4.33 -4.59
C LEU A 54 11.81 -5.74 -4.19
N TYR A 55 10.50 -6.00 -4.09
CA TYR A 55 10.01 -7.24 -3.48
C TYR A 55 9.08 -8.04 -4.40
N ILE A 56 8.16 -7.40 -5.12
CA ILE A 56 7.19 -8.14 -5.96
C ILE A 56 7.82 -8.66 -7.25
N VAL A 57 8.63 -7.87 -7.93
CA VAL A 57 9.42 -8.33 -9.08
C VAL A 57 10.60 -9.16 -8.57
N PRO A 58 10.62 -10.49 -8.77
CA PRO A 58 11.74 -11.29 -8.35
C PRO A 58 12.98 -10.98 -9.20
N PRO A 59 14.20 -11.06 -8.63
CA PRO A 59 15.43 -11.19 -9.40
C PRO A 59 15.34 -12.38 -10.36
N VAL A 60 15.87 -12.24 -11.58
CA VAL A 60 15.82 -13.26 -12.65
C VAL A 60 16.47 -14.57 -12.20
N GLU A 61 17.49 -14.49 -11.35
CA GLU A 61 18.18 -15.65 -10.78
C GLU A 61 17.25 -16.57 -9.96
N LEU A 62 16.11 -16.05 -9.50
CA LEU A 62 15.15 -16.80 -8.69
C LEU A 62 14.01 -17.42 -9.49
N GLU A 63 13.96 -17.22 -10.81
CA GLU A 63 12.95 -17.88 -11.67
C GLU A 63 13.08 -19.41 -11.62
N SER A 64 14.32 -19.93 -11.62
CA SER A 64 14.61 -21.35 -11.48
C SER A 64 14.22 -21.92 -10.10
N PHE A 65 14.02 -21.05 -9.11
CA PHE A 65 13.54 -21.38 -7.77
C PHE A 65 12.01 -21.24 -7.65
N GLY A 66 11.30 -20.99 -8.75
CA GLY A 66 9.85 -20.88 -8.78
C GLY A 66 9.30 -19.55 -8.27
N GLN A 67 10.15 -18.53 -8.07
CA GLN A 67 9.68 -17.21 -7.67
C GLN A 67 9.08 -16.48 -8.88
N SER A 68 7.85 -15.99 -8.75
CA SER A 68 7.15 -15.23 -9.78
C SER A 68 6.51 -13.96 -9.19
N VAL A 69 6.21 -13.00 -10.07
CA VAL A 69 5.46 -11.78 -9.70
C VAL A 69 4.12 -12.13 -9.05
N SER A 70 3.35 -13.04 -9.67
CA SER A 70 2.04 -13.44 -9.16
C SER A 70 2.11 -14.13 -7.80
N GLY A 71 3.09 -15.03 -7.62
CA GLY A 71 3.28 -15.74 -6.35
C GLY A 71 3.68 -14.79 -5.22
N ARG A 72 4.64 -13.89 -5.47
CA ARG A 72 5.08 -12.91 -4.46
C ARG A 72 4.00 -11.90 -4.11
N LEU A 73 3.23 -11.44 -5.10
CA LEU A 73 2.10 -10.57 -4.86
C LEU A 73 1.03 -11.28 -4.01
N TRP A 74 0.76 -12.55 -4.31
CA TRP A 74 -0.15 -13.38 -3.51
C TRP A 74 0.32 -13.50 -2.06
N ASP A 75 1.60 -13.81 -1.83
CA ASP A 75 2.17 -13.91 -0.49
C ASP A 75 2.01 -12.60 0.30
N LEU A 76 2.34 -11.45 -0.33
CA LEU A 76 2.21 -10.13 0.28
C LEU A 76 0.76 -9.84 0.70
N LEU A 77 -0.19 -10.05 -0.21
CA LEU A 77 -1.61 -9.78 0.02
C LEU A 77 -2.23 -10.74 1.03
N TRP A 78 -1.84 -12.01 1.00
CA TRP A 78 -2.31 -13.01 1.93
C TRP A 78 -1.85 -12.69 3.36
N MET A 79 -0.58 -12.35 3.54
CA MET A 79 -0.03 -11.96 4.85
C MET A 79 -0.68 -10.68 5.38
N PHE A 80 -0.90 -9.69 4.51
CA PHE A 80 -1.69 -8.49 4.85
C PHE A 80 -3.09 -8.87 5.35
N ARG A 81 -3.83 -9.68 4.58
CA ARG A 81 -5.20 -10.07 4.92
C ARG A 81 -5.29 -10.76 6.27
N LEU A 82 -4.39 -11.71 6.56
CA LEU A 82 -4.34 -12.41 7.83
C LEU A 82 -4.15 -11.46 9.02
N GLN A 83 -3.40 -10.38 8.84
CA GLN A 83 -3.20 -9.37 9.86
C GLN A 83 -4.38 -8.38 9.95
N ALA A 84 -4.92 -7.97 8.81
CA ALA A 84 -6.08 -7.06 8.72
C ALA A 84 -7.32 -7.64 9.42
N LEU A 85 -7.57 -8.95 9.31
CA LEU A 85 -8.68 -9.63 9.99
C LEU A 85 -8.61 -9.62 11.52
N LYS A 86 -7.47 -9.20 12.10
CA LYS A 86 -7.23 -9.18 13.55
C LYS A 86 -7.24 -7.77 14.13
N THR A 87 -7.53 -6.74 13.34
CA THR A 87 -7.46 -5.34 13.76
C THR A 87 -8.63 -4.54 13.21
N ASN A 88 -8.96 -3.45 13.89
CA ASN A 88 -9.91 -2.42 13.43
C ASN A 88 -9.21 -1.09 13.13
N SER A 89 -7.87 -1.06 13.12
CA SER A 89 -7.06 0.13 12.82
C SER A 89 -6.99 0.38 11.32
N SER A 90 -7.00 1.65 10.92
CA SER A 90 -6.71 2.06 9.54
C SER A 90 -5.23 1.88 9.17
N LEU A 91 -4.34 1.88 10.17
CA LEU A 91 -2.91 1.67 9.99
C LEU A 91 -2.49 0.35 10.63
N LEU A 92 -1.78 -0.48 9.88
CA LEU A 92 -1.18 -1.71 10.42
C LEU A 92 0.21 -1.96 9.84
N PHE A 93 1.02 -2.69 10.60
CA PHE A 93 2.32 -3.19 10.18
C PHE A 93 2.29 -4.72 10.17
N TYR A 94 2.94 -5.33 9.19
CA TYR A 94 3.03 -6.79 9.07
C TYR A 94 4.32 -7.19 8.37
N SER A 95 4.69 -8.46 8.47
CA SER A 95 5.88 -9.00 7.80
C SER A 95 5.49 -9.99 6.71
N CYS A 96 6.29 -10.05 5.64
CA CYS A 96 6.25 -11.11 4.63
C CYS A 96 7.68 -11.61 4.38
N ILE A 97 7.84 -12.91 4.15
CA ILE A 97 9.15 -13.51 3.89
C ILE A 97 9.33 -13.65 2.39
N PHE A 98 10.44 -13.14 1.86
CA PHE A 98 10.84 -13.32 0.47
C PHE A 98 12.18 -14.03 0.36
N LEU A 99 12.41 -14.71 -0.76
CA LEU A 99 13.74 -15.18 -1.12
C LEU A 99 14.50 -14.03 -1.80
N ASN A 100 15.69 -13.69 -1.31
CA ASN A 100 16.54 -12.70 -1.96
C ASN A 100 17.46 -13.35 -3.00
N LYS A 101 18.20 -12.53 -3.76
CA LYS A 101 19.08 -12.99 -4.85
C LYS A 101 20.20 -13.94 -4.42
N TYR A 102 20.46 -14.09 -3.13
CA TYR A 102 21.44 -15.02 -2.57
C TYR A 102 20.78 -16.28 -2.02
N GLU A 103 19.53 -16.56 -2.41
CA GLU A 103 18.74 -17.72 -1.97
C GLU A 103 18.52 -17.74 -0.45
N LYS A 104 18.59 -16.57 0.20
CA LYS A 104 18.32 -16.44 1.63
C LYS A 104 16.92 -15.89 1.86
N ARG A 105 16.24 -16.47 2.86
CA ARG A 105 14.96 -15.97 3.35
C ARG A 105 15.19 -14.65 4.08
N GLU A 106 14.47 -13.63 3.66
CA GLU A 106 14.50 -12.29 4.20
C GLU A 106 13.09 -11.94 4.70
N GLU A 107 12.97 -11.59 5.97
CA GLU A 107 11.72 -11.08 6.54
C GLU A 107 11.66 -9.57 6.32
N VAL A 108 10.65 -9.13 5.59
CA VAL A 108 10.46 -7.73 5.20
C VAL A 108 9.21 -7.21 5.89
N LYS A 109 9.32 -6.04 6.53
CA LYS A 109 8.20 -5.36 7.18
C LYS A 109 7.54 -4.41 6.19
N PHE A 110 6.21 -4.34 6.24
CA PHE A 110 5.38 -3.46 5.43
C PHE A 110 4.44 -2.65 6.33
N LYS A 111 4.12 -1.46 5.85
CA LYS A 111 3.08 -0.58 6.39
C LYS A 111 1.89 -0.64 5.43
N ALA A 112 0.69 -0.85 5.96
CA ALA A 112 -0.54 -0.76 5.18
C ALA A 112 -1.46 0.28 5.81
N LEU A 113 -1.89 1.24 4.99
CA LEU A 113 -2.78 2.32 5.37
C LEU A 113 -4.08 2.22 4.59
N CYS A 114 -5.19 2.16 5.31
CA CYS A 114 -6.54 2.30 4.78
C CYS A 114 -7.00 3.75 4.95
N GLY A 115 -7.24 4.45 3.85
CA GLY A 115 -7.61 5.87 3.83
C GLY A 115 -8.66 6.18 2.76
N PRO A 116 -9.08 7.45 2.63
CA PRO A 116 -10.00 7.88 1.58
C PRO A 116 -9.30 7.88 0.21
N GLY A 117 -9.97 7.34 -0.79
CA GLY A 117 -9.62 7.46 -2.20
C GLY A 117 -10.18 8.74 -2.83
N ASP A 118 -10.08 8.84 -4.15
CA ASP A 118 -10.42 10.04 -4.92
C ASP A 118 -11.92 10.40 -4.83
N ASN A 119 -12.79 9.43 -4.55
CA ASN A 119 -14.23 9.62 -4.36
C ASN A 119 -14.66 9.33 -2.90
N CYS A 120 -13.75 9.45 -1.94
CA CYS A 120 -13.95 9.12 -0.53
C CYS A 120 -14.27 7.64 -0.25
N GLU A 121 -14.05 6.74 -1.20
CA GLU A 121 -14.11 5.30 -0.99
C GLU A 121 -12.92 4.81 -0.15
N PRO A 122 -13.05 3.76 0.67
CA PRO A 122 -11.90 3.20 1.37
C PRO A 122 -10.93 2.55 0.38
N VAL A 123 -9.67 2.97 0.41
CA VAL A 123 -8.58 2.38 -0.37
C VAL A 123 -7.44 1.96 0.54
N ILE A 124 -6.72 0.92 0.16
CA ILE A 124 -5.54 0.43 0.87
C ILE A 124 -4.30 0.77 0.03
N THR A 125 -3.28 1.28 0.72
CA THR A 125 -1.93 1.44 0.16
C THR A 125 -0.95 0.65 1.02
N ILE A 126 -0.20 -0.26 0.40
CA ILE A 126 0.88 -1.01 1.03
C ILE A 126 2.22 -0.39 0.62
N MET A 127 3.07 -0.11 1.59
CA MET A 127 4.30 0.64 1.45
C MET A 127 5.37 0.10 2.40
N LEU A 128 6.61 0.56 2.26
CA LEU A 128 7.65 0.32 3.24
C LEU A 128 7.38 1.11 4.53
N PRO A 129 7.93 0.70 5.68
CA PRO A 129 7.63 1.33 6.96
C PRO A 129 7.94 2.83 7.03
N ASP A 130 8.98 3.24 6.30
CA ASP A 130 9.53 4.60 6.30
C ASP A 130 8.94 5.51 5.20
N GLU A 131 8.10 4.97 4.30
CA GLU A 131 7.38 5.76 3.28
C GLU A 131 6.11 6.36 3.87
N ASP A 132 5.69 7.57 3.51
CA ASP A 132 4.43 8.21 3.96
C ASP A 132 3.42 8.44 2.84
#